data_AF-A0A2N5MCZ9-F1
#
_entry.id   AF-A0A2N5MCZ9-F1
#
_cell.length_a   1.000
_cell.length_b   1.000
_cell.length_c   1.000
_cell.angle_alpha   90.00
_cell.angle_beta   90.00
_cell.angle_gamma   90.00
#
_symmetry.space_group_name_H-M   'P 1'
#
loop_
_entity.id
_entity.type
_entity.pdbx_description
1 polymer ?
#
loop_
_entity_poly.entity_id
_entity_poly.type
_entity_poly.pdbx_seq_one_letter_code
_entity_poly.pdbx_strand_id
1 'polypeptide(L)'
;MNQPHPQTLGWHETLELHELVAFNSIGLMKMKKSLKEINDDQLERIYRQTIQELETSVRELLQFYPYAPKPGESSQYREYGDSFFAGDLLAFAKSSVRNYAIAITETATPMLREVLRKQLNVAIKAHGRIFYYMYEKGLYDSYNLSNILQTDVVLAQRALM
;
A
#
# COMPACT_ATOMS: atom_id res chain seq x y z
N MET A 1 -27.61 12.14 -23.68
CA MET A 1 -27.02 13.28 -22.95
C MET A 1 -25.58 12.93 -22.67
N ASN A 2 -24.62 13.47 -23.44
CA ASN A 2 -23.20 13.25 -23.20
C ASN A 2 -22.75 14.20 -22.09
N GLN A 3 -22.58 13.70 -20.88
CA GLN A 3 -21.80 14.45 -19.89
C GLN A 3 -20.33 14.38 -20.32
N PRO A 4 -19.61 15.51 -20.38
CA PRO A 4 -18.17 15.47 -20.59
C PRO A 4 -17.56 14.79 -19.36
N HIS A 5 -17.11 13.55 -19.53
CA HIS A 5 -16.35 12.89 -18.47
C HIS A 5 -15.12 13.75 -18.16
N PRO A 6 -14.82 14.03 -16.89
CA PRO A 6 -13.58 14.69 -16.54
C PRO A 6 -12.41 13.90 -17.14
N GLN A 7 -11.45 14.59 -17.77
CA GLN A 7 -10.25 13.97 -18.36
C GLN A 7 -9.30 13.40 -17.30
N THR A 8 -9.64 13.55 -16.02
CA THR A 8 -8.85 13.15 -14.86
C THR A 8 -9.68 12.31 -13.91
N LEU A 9 -9.01 11.42 -13.17
CA LEU A 9 -9.61 10.67 -12.06
C LEU A 9 -10.18 11.62 -11.01
N GLY A 10 -11.21 11.15 -10.31
CA GLY A 10 -11.67 11.77 -9.08
C GLY A 10 -10.60 11.69 -7.98
N TRP A 11 -10.64 12.62 -7.03
CA TRP A 11 -9.70 12.65 -5.91
C TRP A 11 -9.72 11.37 -5.07
N HIS A 12 -10.91 10.82 -4.81
CA HIS A 12 -11.04 9.56 -4.08
C HIS A 12 -10.44 8.38 -4.86
N GLU A 13 -10.67 8.30 -6.18
CA GLU A 13 -10.09 7.28 -7.05
C GLU A 13 -8.55 7.39 -7.11
N THR A 14 -8.03 8.62 -7.10
CA THR A 14 -6.59 8.89 -7.03
C THR A 14 -5.98 8.39 -5.72
N LEU A 15 -6.69 8.57 -4.59
CA LEU A 15 -6.27 8.06 -3.30
C LEU A 15 -6.35 6.53 -3.22
N GLU A 16 -7.38 5.91 -3.79
CA GLU A 16 -7.46 4.45 -3.86
C GLU A 16 -6.37 3.87 -4.77
N LEU A 17 -6.07 4.52 -5.89
CA LEU A 17 -4.96 4.15 -6.77
C LEU A 17 -3.62 4.21 -6.04
N HIS A 18 -3.39 5.24 -5.22
CA HIS A 18 -2.23 5.35 -4.32
C HIS A 18 -2.14 4.13 -3.39
N GLU A 19 -3.21 3.86 -2.64
CA GLU A 19 -3.21 2.77 -1.65
C GLU A 19 -2.96 1.40 -2.31
N LEU A 20 -3.58 1.14 -3.46
CA LEU A 20 -3.42 -0.11 -4.20
C LEU A 20 -2.00 -0.28 -4.75
N VAL A 21 -1.44 0.75 -5.39
CA VAL A 21 -0.08 0.66 -5.93
C VAL A 21 0.95 0.53 -4.83
N ALA A 22 0.83 1.29 -3.74
CA ALA A 22 1.73 1.19 -2.60
C ALA A 22 1.68 -0.21 -1.97
N PHE A 23 0.49 -0.73 -1.71
CA PHE A 23 0.30 -2.07 -1.12
C PHE A 23 0.85 -3.18 -2.02
N ASN A 24 0.48 -3.17 -3.30
CA ASN A 24 0.90 -4.20 -4.26
C ASN A 24 2.42 -4.17 -4.48
N SER A 25 3.02 -2.98 -4.56
CA SER A 25 4.47 -2.84 -4.74
C SER A 25 5.26 -3.36 -3.54
N ILE A 26 4.81 -3.04 -2.32
CA ILE A 26 5.43 -3.56 -1.08
C ILE A 26 5.29 -5.09 -1.03
N GLY A 27 4.10 -5.62 -1.30
CA GLY A 27 3.83 -7.06 -1.34
C GLY A 27 4.70 -7.78 -2.36
N LEU A 28 4.83 -7.23 -3.57
CA LEU A 28 5.65 -7.76 -4.65
C LEU A 28 7.13 -7.83 -4.26
N MET A 29 7.68 -6.75 -3.71
CA MET A 29 9.06 -6.72 -3.22
C MET A 29 9.30 -7.76 -2.11
N LYS A 30 8.34 -7.89 -1.19
CA LYS A 30 8.39 -8.89 -0.11
C LYS A 30 8.36 -10.32 -0.66
N MET A 31 7.48 -10.60 -1.62
CA MET A 31 7.38 -11.92 -2.28
C MET A 31 8.66 -12.27 -3.06
N LYS A 32 9.19 -11.34 -3.87
CA LYS A 32 10.46 -11.53 -4.60
C LYS A 32 11.63 -11.82 -3.66
N LYS A 33 11.65 -11.21 -2.48
CA LYS A 33 12.65 -11.50 -1.44
C LYS A 33 12.46 -12.90 -0.87
N SER A 34 11.25 -13.23 -0.43
CA SER A 34 10.94 -14.53 0.16
C SER A 34 11.14 -15.70 -0.80
N LEU A 35 10.96 -15.49 -2.12
CA LEU A 35 11.17 -16.52 -3.14
C LEU A 35 12.56 -17.16 -3.06
N LYS A 36 13.58 -16.42 -2.63
CA LYS A 36 14.97 -16.91 -2.52
C LYS A 36 15.18 -17.90 -1.38
N GLU A 37 14.24 -17.94 -0.43
CA GLU A 37 14.33 -18.73 0.80
C GLU A 37 13.40 -19.95 0.77
N ILE A 38 12.60 -20.11 -0.29
CA ILE A 38 11.65 -21.21 -0.43
C ILE A 38 12.36 -22.44 -1.01
N ASN A 39 12.26 -23.57 -0.30
CA ASN A 39 12.84 -24.85 -0.71
C ASN A 39 11.81 -25.85 -1.26
N ASP A 40 10.50 -25.54 -1.16
CA ASP A 40 9.43 -26.41 -1.64
C ASP A 40 9.05 -26.03 -3.09
N ASP A 41 9.23 -26.96 -4.03
CA ASP A 41 9.01 -26.72 -5.47
C ASP A 41 7.57 -26.29 -5.81
N GLN A 42 6.58 -26.80 -5.09
CA GLN A 42 5.19 -26.44 -5.33
C GLN A 42 4.92 -25.02 -4.87
N LEU A 43 5.37 -24.66 -3.67
CA LEU A 43 5.26 -23.32 -3.12
C LEU A 43 6.04 -22.31 -3.94
N GLU A 44 7.23 -22.66 -4.41
CA GLU A 44 8.05 -21.81 -5.29
C GLU A 44 7.30 -21.48 -6.59
N ARG A 45 6.70 -22.48 -7.24
CA ARG A 45 5.89 -22.28 -8.46
C ARG A 45 4.70 -21.35 -8.21
N ILE A 46 3.99 -21.52 -7.09
CA ILE A 46 2.88 -20.65 -6.71
C ILE A 46 3.39 -19.22 -6.53
N TYR A 47 4.49 -19.02 -5.78
CA TYR A 47 5.08 -17.70 -5.59
C TYR A 47 5.48 -17.05 -6.92
N ARG A 48 6.11 -17.79 -7.83
CA ARG A 48 6.50 -17.27 -9.15
C ARG A 48 5.30 -16.81 -9.97
N GLN A 49 4.24 -17.61 -9.99
CA GLN A 49 3.02 -17.25 -10.68
C GLN A 49 2.36 -16.01 -10.06
N THR A 50 2.20 -15.98 -8.74
CA THR A 50 1.63 -14.82 -8.04
C THR A 50 2.47 -13.55 -8.23
N ILE A 51 3.80 -13.67 -8.26
CA ILE A 51 4.69 -12.55 -8.59
C ILE A 51 4.38 -12.00 -9.99
N GLN A 52 4.25 -12.86 -11.01
CA GLN A 52 3.93 -12.43 -12.38
C GLN A 52 2.56 -11.76 -12.49
N GLU A 53 1.55 -12.33 -11.81
CA GLU A 53 0.20 -11.77 -11.76
C GLU A 53 0.22 -10.39 -11.09
N LEU A 54 0.95 -10.24 -9.97
CA LEU A 54 1.07 -8.99 -9.25
C LEU A 54 1.88 -7.93 -10.02
N GLU A 55 2.92 -8.33 -10.75
CA GLU A 55 3.64 -7.44 -11.68
C GLU A 55 2.71 -6.91 -12.77
N THR A 56 1.83 -7.77 -13.31
CA THR A 56 0.82 -7.37 -14.30
C THR A 56 -0.16 -6.36 -13.70
N SER A 57 -0.72 -6.63 -12.52
CA SER A 57 -1.63 -5.71 -11.84
C SER A 57 -0.98 -4.36 -11.53
N VAL A 58 0.28 -4.34 -11.08
CA VAL A 58 1.01 -3.08 -10.83
C VAL A 58 1.20 -2.30 -12.13
N ARG A 59 1.55 -2.96 -13.24
CA ARG A 59 1.68 -2.31 -14.56
C ARG A 59 0.35 -1.72 -15.05
N GLU A 60 -0.75 -2.43 -14.86
CA GLU A 60 -2.09 -1.96 -15.22
C GLU A 60 -2.48 -0.71 -14.42
N LEU A 61 -2.26 -0.72 -13.10
CA LEU A 61 -2.53 0.44 -12.24
C LEU A 61 -1.67 1.66 -12.62
N LEU A 62 -0.40 1.45 -12.97
CA LEU A 62 0.50 2.55 -13.38
C LEU A 62 0.02 3.30 -14.63
N GLN A 63 -0.77 2.67 -15.50
CA GLN A 63 -1.33 3.33 -16.70
C GLN A 63 -2.29 4.48 -16.35
N PHE A 64 -2.81 4.50 -15.12
CA PHE A 64 -3.78 5.50 -14.68
C PHE A 64 -3.14 6.76 -14.05
N TYR A 65 -1.84 6.74 -13.73
CA TYR A 65 -1.15 7.89 -13.11
C TYR A 65 -1.13 9.17 -13.96
N PRO A 66 -1.01 9.13 -15.29
CA PRO A 66 -1.14 10.31 -16.14
C PRO A 66 -2.51 11.00 -16.05
N TYR A 67 -3.55 10.29 -15.60
CA TYR A 67 -4.92 10.80 -15.45
C TYR A 67 -5.20 11.30 -14.02
N ALA A 68 -4.28 11.12 -13.07
CA ALA A 68 -4.42 11.71 -11.74
C ALA A 68 -4.28 13.26 -11.81
N PRO A 69 -4.98 14.02 -10.96
CA PRO A 69 -4.80 15.48 -10.87
C PRO A 69 -3.31 15.83 -10.71
N LYS A 70 -2.83 16.75 -11.56
CA LYS A 70 -1.40 16.86 -11.95
C LYS A 70 -0.39 16.73 -10.79
N PRO A 71 0.58 15.81 -10.92
CA PRO A 71 1.74 15.77 -10.04
C PRO A 71 2.78 16.83 -10.46
N GLY A 72 3.06 17.81 -9.60
CA GLY A 72 4.26 18.65 -9.70
C GLY A 72 5.54 17.87 -9.39
N GLU A 73 6.68 18.29 -9.92
CA GLU A 73 7.99 17.64 -9.74
C GLU A 73 8.41 17.58 -8.26
N SER A 74 8.78 16.38 -7.80
CA SER A 74 9.32 16.13 -6.47
C SER A 74 10.44 15.10 -6.54
N SER A 75 11.54 15.42 -5.87
CA SER A 75 12.83 14.76 -6.02
C SER A 75 13.21 13.98 -4.76
N GLN A 76 12.26 13.22 -4.20
CA GLN A 76 12.55 12.42 -2.99
C GLN A 76 12.58 10.93 -3.27
N TYR A 77 13.81 10.43 -3.27
CA TYR A 77 14.21 9.05 -3.49
C TYR A 77 13.83 8.18 -2.28
N ARG A 78 13.08 7.09 -2.50
CA ARG A 78 13.06 5.95 -1.55
C ARG A 78 14.08 4.91 -1.99
N GLU A 79 15.28 4.97 -1.40
CA GLU A 79 16.24 3.87 -1.45
C GLU A 79 15.72 2.63 -0.69
N TYR A 80 16.17 1.43 -1.07
CA TYR A 80 15.82 0.18 -0.38
C TYR A 80 16.58 0.13 0.93
N GLY A 81 15.87 -0.13 2.02
CA GLY A 81 16.37 -0.03 3.39
C GLY A 81 15.23 0.23 4.36
N ASP A 82 15.48 1.00 5.42
CA ASP A 82 14.49 1.30 6.46
C ASP A 82 13.19 1.90 5.91
N SER A 83 13.23 2.60 4.78
CA SER A 83 12.04 3.16 4.11
C SER A 83 11.07 2.09 3.60
N PHE A 84 11.58 0.95 3.11
CA PHE A 84 10.79 -0.18 2.66
C PHE A 84 10.13 -0.87 3.85
N PHE A 85 10.89 -1.12 4.92
CA PHE A 85 10.36 -1.74 6.14
C PHE A 85 9.34 -0.83 6.84
N ALA A 86 9.56 0.48 6.81
CA ALA A 86 8.58 1.44 7.31
C ALA A 86 7.28 1.41 6.49
N GLY A 87 7.39 1.32 5.16
CA GLY A 87 6.26 1.11 4.25
C GLY A 87 5.49 -0.18 4.53
N ASP A 88 6.19 -1.33 4.67
CA ASP A 88 5.58 -2.63 5.00
C ASP A 88 4.84 -2.58 6.34
N LEU A 89 5.46 -1.95 7.36
CA LEU A 89 4.83 -1.79 8.66
C LEU A 89 3.61 -0.85 8.62
N LEU A 90 3.67 0.23 7.83
CA LEU A 90 2.53 1.14 7.63
C LEU A 90 1.37 0.41 6.93
N ALA A 91 1.66 -0.33 5.85
CA ALA A 91 0.66 -1.12 5.11
C ALA A 91 0.01 -2.19 6.00
N PHE A 92 0.83 -2.92 6.78
CA PHE A 92 0.35 -3.89 7.76
C PHE A 92 -0.56 -3.24 8.82
N ALA A 93 -0.17 -2.08 9.36
CA ALA A 93 -0.95 -1.38 10.38
C ALA A 93 -2.32 -0.92 9.84
N LYS A 94 -2.36 -0.35 8.63
CA LYS A 94 -3.62 0.02 7.94
C LYS A 94 -4.55 -1.19 7.76
N SER A 95 -4.01 -2.30 7.27
CA SER A 95 -4.79 -3.53 7.07
C SER A 95 -5.25 -4.15 8.39
N SER A 96 -4.43 -4.09 9.44
CA SER A 96 -4.81 -4.55 10.78
C SER A 96 -6.00 -3.77 11.34
N VAL A 97 -5.99 -2.44 11.18
CA VAL A 97 -7.14 -1.58 11.57
C VAL A 97 -8.41 -1.98 10.83
N ARG A 98 -8.35 -2.16 9.50
CA ARG A 98 -9.49 -2.60 8.68
C ARG A 98 -10.01 -3.97 9.12
N ASN A 99 -9.12 -4.94 9.32
CA ASN A 99 -9.49 -6.30 9.70
C ASN A 99 -10.17 -6.36 11.07
N TYR A 100 -9.68 -5.61 12.06
CA TYR A 100 -10.33 -5.53 13.36
C TYR A 100 -11.70 -4.85 13.29
N ALA A 101 -11.85 -3.81 12.45
CA ALA A 101 -13.15 -3.16 12.25
C ALA A 101 -14.18 -4.15 11.69
N ILE A 102 -13.81 -4.95 10.68
CA ILE A 102 -14.66 -6.02 10.11
C ILE A 102 -14.98 -7.08 11.18
N ALA A 103 -13.98 -7.58 11.92
CA ALA A 103 -14.21 -8.61 12.93
C ALA A 103 -15.19 -8.14 14.04
N ILE A 104 -15.19 -6.85 14.37
CA ILE A 104 -16.12 -6.25 15.33
C ILE A 104 -17.56 -6.22 14.77
N THR A 105 -17.78 -6.06 13.46
CA THR A 105 -19.13 -6.10 12.89
C THR A 105 -19.71 -7.51 12.88
N GLU A 106 -18.87 -8.53 12.71
CA GLU A 106 -19.29 -9.93 12.61
C GLU A 106 -19.45 -10.66 13.96
N THR A 107 -18.94 -10.10 15.07
CA THR A 107 -18.95 -10.83 16.35
C THR A 107 -20.26 -10.69 17.13
N ALA A 108 -20.99 -11.79 17.35
CA ALA A 108 -22.18 -11.78 18.21
C ALA A 108 -21.86 -11.86 19.72
N THR A 109 -20.62 -12.20 20.10
CA THR A 109 -20.23 -12.46 21.49
C THR A 109 -19.71 -11.18 22.18
N PRO A 110 -20.38 -10.66 23.24
CA PRO A 110 -20.00 -9.38 23.85
C PRO A 110 -18.57 -9.33 24.40
N MET A 111 -18.12 -10.41 25.07
CA MET A 111 -16.77 -10.47 25.62
C MET A 111 -15.70 -10.42 24.51
N LEU A 112 -15.94 -11.10 23.38
CA LEU A 112 -15.03 -11.06 22.23
C LEU A 112 -15.01 -9.68 21.60
N ARG A 113 -16.16 -9.01 21.47
CA ARG A 113 -16.27 -7.63 20.98
C ARG A 113 -15.37 -6.66 21.77
N GLU A 114 -15.34 -6.76 23.10
CA GLU A 114 -14.49 -5.91 23.92
C GLU A 114 -12.99 -6.17 23.70
N VAL A 115 -12.59 -7.43 23.54
CA VAL A 115 -11.20 -7.80 23.23
C VAL A 115 -10.78 -7.24 21.87
N LEU A 116 -11.62 -7.41 20.84
CA LEU A 116 -11.35 -6.90 19.49
C LEU A 116 -11.27 -5.37 19.47
N ARG A 117 -12.14 -4.67 20.22
CA ARG A 117 -12.06 -3.20 20.37
C ARG A 117 -10.75 -2.75 21.03
N LYS A 118 -10.26 -3.49 22.04
CA LYS A 118 -8.94 -3.22 22.64
C LYS A 118 -7.82 -3.42 21.62
N GLN A 119 -7.86 -4.48 20.83
CA GLN A 119 -6.84 -4.78 19.82
C GLN A 119 -6.88 -3.78 18.65
N LEU A 120 -8.06 -3.35 18.21
CA LEU A 120 -8.23 -2.25 17.26
C LEU A 120 -7.50 -0.99 17.74
N ASN A 121 -7.68 -0.61 19.00
CA ASN A 121 -6.97 0.54 19.57
C ASN A 121 -5.44 0.37 19.59
N VAL A 122 -4.94 -0.86 19.76
CA VAL A 122 -3.50 -1.14 19.63
C VAL A 122 -3.05 -0.97 18.17
N ALA A 123 -3.82 -1.46 17.20
CA ALA A 123 -3.52 -1.29 15.78
C ALA A 123 -3.53 0.19 15.36
N ILE A 124 -4.50 0.98 15.83
CA ILE A 124 -4.57 2.44 15.61
C ILE A 124 -3.32 3.13 16.15
N LYS A 125 -2.88 2.78 17.38
CA LYS A 125 -1.64 3.32 17.96
C LYS A 125 -0.40 2.89 17.18
N ALA A 126 -0.36 1.66 16.67
CA ALA A 126 0.73 1.19 15.81
C ALA A 126 0.79 1.99 14.50
N HIS A 127 -0.35 2.20 13.85
CA HIS A 127 -0.46 3.05 12.67
C HIS A 127 0.06 4.48 12.93
N GLY A 128 -0.40 5.12 14.01
CA GLY A 128 0.07 6.46 14.38
C GLY A 128 1.59 6.52 14.56
N ARG A 129 2.19 5.57 15.29
CA ARG A 129 3.65 5.52 15.51
C ARG A 129 4.43 5.45 14.20
N ILE A 130 4.06 4.55 13.28
CA ILE A 130 4.79 4.40 12.03
C ILE A 130 4.51 5.55 11.05
N PHE A 131 3.28 6.07 11.03
CA PHE A 131 2.94 7.25 10.24
C PHE A 131 3.79 8.47 10.64
N TYR A 132 3.84 8.82 11.93
CA TYR A 132 4.62 9.97 12.39
C TYR A 132 6.12 9.77 12.16
N TYR A 133 6.64 8.56 12.38
CA TYR A 133 8.03 8.23 12.03
C TYR A 133 8.33 8.52 10.54
N MET A 134 7.46 8.05 9.63
CA MET A 134 7.65 8.27 8.19
C MET A 134 7.49 9.75 7.82
N TYR A 135 6.53 10.45 8.42
CA TYR A 135 6.28 11.87 8.18
C TYR A 135 7.48 12.73 8.61
N GLU A 136 7.96 12.57 9.85
CA GLU A 136 9.11 13.31 10.40
C GLU A 136 10.41 13.06 9.62
N LYS A 137 10.55 11.89 8.99
CA LYS A 137 11.70 11.52 8.17
C LYS A 137 11.56 11.92 6.69
N GLY A 138 10.47 12.57 6.30
CA GLY A 138 10.19 12.91 4.90
C GLY A 138 9.91 11.71 4.00
N LEU A 139 9.63 10.53 4.58
CA LEU A 139 9.32 9.30 3.84
C LEU A 139 7.86 9.23 3.37
N TYR A 140 6.99 10.08 3.93
CA TYR A 140 5.56 10.15 3.60
C TYR A 140 5.04 11.60 3.70
N ASP A 141 4.97 12.30 2.57
CA ASP A 141 4.48 13.69 2.50
C ASP A 141 2.95 13.74 2.36
N SER A 142 2.24 13.47 3.46
CA SER A 142 0.78 13.33 3.49
C SER A 142 -0.03 14.56 3.01
N TYR A 143 0.60 15.73 2.92
CA TYR A 143 -0.06 16.97 2.49
C TYR A 143 0.24 17.34 1.03
N ASN A 144 1.17 16.64 0.38
CA ASN A 144 1.54 16.90 -1.01
C ASN A 144 1.20 15.69 -1.87
N LEU A 145 -0.01 15.71 -2.45
CA LEU A 145 -0.47 14.62 -3.30
C LEU A 145 0.44 14.38 -4.52
N SER A 146 1.00 15.45 -5.09
CA SER A 146 1.94 15.30 -6.20
C SER A 146 3.17 14.46 -5.82
N ASN A 147 3.72 14.72 -4.64
CA ASN A 147 4.85 13.97 -4.10
C ASN A 147 4.48 12.50 -3.83
N ILE A 148 3.29 12.27 -3.26
CA ILE A 148 2.77 10.92 -3.00
C ILE A 148 2.71 10.12 -4.30
N LEU A 149 2.07 10.67 -5.34
CA LEU A 149 1.87 9.97 -6.61
C LEU A 149 3.19 9.66 -7.32
N GLN A 150 4.15 10.58 -7.31
CA GLN A 150 5.47 10.30 -7.89
C GLN A 150 6.21 9.21 -7.12
N THR A 151 6.10 9.24 -5.79
CA THR A 151 6.72 8.21 -4.96
C THR A 151 6.13 6.84 -5.22
N ASP A 152 4.83 6.75 -5.52
CA ASP A 152 4.19 5.49 -5.89
C ASP A 152 4.72 4.94 -7.22
N VAL A 153 4.89 5.80 -8.24
CA VAL A 153 5.47 5.39 -9.53
C VAL A 153 6.88 4.84 -9.34
N VAL A 154 7.71 5.53 -8.55
CA VAL A 154 9.08 5.09 -8.25
C VAL A 154 9.09 3.77 -7.48
N LEU A 155 8.24 3.63 -6.45
CA LEU A 155 8.11 2.40 -5.68
C LEU A 155 7.67 1.23 -6.55
N ALA A 156 6.71 1.45 -7.44
CA ALA A 156 6.21 0.44 -8.37
C ALA A 156 7.26 0.04 -9.40
N GLN A 157 7.95 0.99 -10.01
CA GLN A 157 9.07 0.71 -10.92
C GLN A 157 10.14 -0.15 -10.22
N ARG A 158 10.43 0.14 -8.95
CA ARG A 158 11.34 -0.67 -8.15
C ARG A 158 10.84 -2.07 -7.89
N ALA A 159 9.56 -2.22 -7.58
CA ALA A 159 8.96 -3.52 -7.36
C ALA A 159 8.94 -4.39 -8.63
N LEU A 160 8.90 -3.76 -9.81
CA LEU A 160 8.94 -4.43 -11.12
C LEU A 160 10.34 -4.85 -11.56
N MET A 161 11.40 -4.26 -11.00
CA MET A 161 12.80 -4.72 -11.19
C MET A 161 13.05 -6.05 -10.47
#